data_AF-A0A699H779-F1
#
_entry.id   AF-A0A699H779-F1
#
_cell.length_a   1.000
_cell.length_b   1.000
_cell.length_c   1.000
_cell.angle_alpha   90.00
_cell.angle_beta   90.00
_cell.angle_gamma   90.00
#
_symmetry.space_group_name_H-M   'P 1'
#
loop_
_entity.id
_entity.type
_entity.pdbx_description
1 polymer ?
#
loop_
_entity_poly.entity_id
_entity_poly.type
_entity_poly.pdbx_seq_one_letter_code
_entity_poly.pdbx_strand_id
1 'polypeptide(L)'
;MRWYDYGYLEDIVIRRDDNVLYKFKEGDFPRLNLYDIEDMLLLLVQKKLSNLNVDDQYDLGVALRMFTRCIVILHHVKDLQLGVESYQKQLNITRPETFKSDIPNMIPYTGYTNS
;
A
#
# COMPACT_ATOMS: atom_id res chain seq x y z
N MET A 1 -8.68 15.97 24.10
CA MET A 1 -8.74 17.22 23.30
C MET A 1 -8.64 16.82 21.84
N ARG A 2 -9.73 16.95 21.06
CA ARG A 2 -9.76 16.55 19.64
C ARG A 2 -9.20 17.70 18.81
N TRP A 3 -7.99 17.54 18.29
CA TRP A 3 -7.47 18.49 17.30
C TRP A 3 -7.97 17.98 15.94
N TYR A 4 -8.65 18.84 15.16
CA TYR A 4 -9.20 18.52 13.83
C TYR A 4 -10.42 17.56 13.81
N ASP A 5 -11.30 17.61 14.81
CA ASP A 5 -12.47 16.71 14.98
C ASP A 5 -12.15 15.21 15.15
N TYR A 6 -10.87 14.83 15.16
CA TYR A 6 -10.39 13.48 15.45
C TYR A 6 -9.80 13.40 16.86
N GLY A 7 -10.25 12.43 17.65
CA GLY A 7 -9.67 12.11 18.95
C GLY A 7 -8.47 11.18 18.81
N TYR A 8 -7.47 11.33 19.68
CA TYR A 8 -6.42 10.33 19.82
C TYR A 8 -7.03 9.01 20.29
N LEU A 9 -6.81 7.93 19.55
CA LEU A 9 -7.32 6.60 19.93
C LEU A 9 -6.42 6.03 21.04
N GLU A 10 -6.76 6.34 22.30
CA GLU A 10 -5.97 5.95 23.47
C GLU A 10 -5.82 4.43 23.58
N ASP A 11 -6.93 3.72 23.57
CA ASP A 11 -6.99 2.30 23.40
C ASP A 11 -8.33 1.84 22.81
N ILE A 12 -8.33 0.64 22.25
CA ILE A 12 -9.51 -0.02 21.71
C ILE A 12 -9.40 -1.51 21.94
N VAL A 13 -10.53 -2.16 22.22
CA VAL A 13 -10.60 -3.61 22.38
C VAL A 13 -11.42 -4.19 21.25
N ILE A 14 -10.79 -4.97 20.37
CA ILE A 14 -11.41 -5.55 19.18
C ILE A 14 -11.61 -7.05 19.40
N ARG A 15 -12.82 -7.56 19.11
CA ARG A 15 -13.07 -9.00 19.01
C ARG A 15 -12.85 -9.45 17.57
N ARG A 16 -11.87 -10.34 17.36
CA ARG A 16 -11.59 -10.93 16.05
C ARG A 16 -12.40 -12.20 15.81
N ASP A 17 -12.22 -12.80 14.64
CA ASP A 17 -12.91 -14.03 14.22
C ASP A 17 -12.57 -15.25 15.08
N ASP A 18 -11.42 -15.25 15.78
CA ASP A 18 -11.05 -16.25 16.78
C ASP A 18 -11.80 -16.10 18.12
N ASN A 19 -12.72 -15.12 18.23
CA ASN A 19 -13.43 -14.73 19.44
C ASN A 19 -12.54 -14.23 20.60
N VAL A 20 -11.25 -13.96 20.34
CA VAL A 20 -10.35 -13.39 21.33
C VAL A 20 -10.44 -11.86 21.28
N LEU A 21 -10.39 -11.24 22.47
CA LEU A 21 -10.34 -9.80 22.62
C LEU A 21 -8.90 -9.32 22.61
N TYR A 22 -8.57 -8.46 21.66
CA TYR A 22 -7.26 -7.85 21.52
C TYR A 22 -7.35 -6.37 21.86
N LYS A 23 -6.42 -5.90 22.68
CA LYS A 23 -6.31 -4.49 23.03
C LYS A 23 -5.23 -3.84 22.20
N PHE A 24 -5.57 -2.74 21.51
CA PHE A 24 -4.65 -1.96 20.69
C PHE A 24 -4.67 -0.51 21.14
N LYS A 25 -3.55 0.18 20.92
CA LYS A 25 -3.45 1.64 20.96
C LYS A 25 -3.04 2.16 19.58
N GLU A 26 -3.30 3.42 19.28
CA GLU A 26 -2.83 4.03 18.02
C GLU A 26 -1.30 3.86 17.83
N GLY A 27 -0.53 3.93 18.92
CA GLY A 27 0.92 3.71 18.91
C GLY A 27 1.37 2.27 18.59
N ASP A 28 0.46 1.29 18.66
CA ASP A 28 0.76 -0.10 18.29
C ASP A 28 0.60 -0.35 16.79
N PHE A 29 -0.05 0.56 16.05
CA PHE A 29 -0.35 0.36 14.63
C PHE A 29 0.90 0.12 13.76
N PRO A 30 2.03 0.84 13.98
CA PRO A 30 3.29 0.55 13.28
C PRO A 30 3.82 -0.87 13.48
N ARG A 31 3.36 -1.60 14.51
CA ARG A 31 3.78 -2.98 14.83
C ARG A 31 2.82 -4.02 14.26
N LEU A 32 1.65 -3.61 13.75
CA LEU A 32 0.68 -4.52 13.16
C LEU A 32 1.14 -4.99 11.79
N ASN A 33 0.82 -6.23 11.45
CA ASN A 33 0.98 -6.74 10.10
C ASN A 33 -0.09 -6.12 9.18
N LEU A 34 0.19 -6.05 7.88
CA LEU A 34 -0.80 -5.63 6.88
C LEU A 34 -2.06 -6.50 6.92
N TYR A 35 -1.90 -7.82 7.14
CA TYR A 35 -3.04 -8.73 7.30
C TYR A 35 -3.88 -8.44 8.55
N ASP A 36 -3.26 -8.00 9.65
CA ASP A 36 -3.97 -7.61 10.86
C ASP A 36 -4.84 -6.37 10.63
N ILE A 37 -4.34 -5.44 9.82
CA ILE A 37 -5.04 -4.20 9.44
C ILE A 37 -6.15 -4.50 8.46
N GLU A 38 -5.91 -5.38 7.49
CA GLU A 38 -6.92 -5.84 6.54
C GLU A 38 -8.09 -6.53 7.26
N ASP A 39 -7.79 -7.41 8.22
CA ASP A 39 -8.80 -8.07 9.06
C ASP A 39 -9.63 -7.06 9.87
N MET A 40 -8.98 -6.10 10.53
CA MET A 40 -9.69 -5.04 11.28
C MET A 40 -10.57 -4.17 10.37
N LEU A 41 -10.08 -3.80 9.19
CA LEU A 41 -10.85 -3.05 8.20
C LEU A 41 -12.07 -3.86 7.72
N LEU A 42 -11.89 -5.16 7.48
CA LEU A 42 -12.96 -6.05 7.08
C LEU A 42 -14.04 -6.16 8.17
N LEU A 43 -13.64 -6.32 9.44
CA LEU A 43 -14.55 -6.34 10.58
C LEU A 43 -15.35 -5.03 10.70
N LEU A 44 -14.70 -3.88 10.48
CA LEU A 44 -15.35 -2.57 10.49
C LEU A 44 -16.36 -2.41 9.36
N VAL A 45 -15.99 -2.74 8.12
CA VAL A 45 -16.87 -2.64 6.94
C VAL A 45 -18.06 -3.58 7.05
N GLN A 46 -17.85 -4.79 7.57
CA GLN A 46 -18.91 -5.78 7.78
C GLN A 46 -19.79 -5.46 9.02
N LYS A 47 -19.45 -4.42 9.80
CA LYS A 47 -20.13 -4.07 11.06
C LYS A 47 -20.16 -5.22 12.07
N LYS A 48 -19.10 -6.04 12.10
CA LYS A 48 -18.96 -7.18 13.01
C LYS A 48 -18.39 -6.83 14.38
N LEU A 49 -17.99 -5.57 14.56
CA LEU A 49 -17.46 -5.02 15.81
C LEU A 49 -18.58 -4.68 16.81
N SER A 50 -19.48 -5.64 17.08
CA SER A 50 -20.64 -5.45 17.96
C SER A 50 -20.27 -5.18 19.42
N ASN A 51 -19.02 -5.42 19.80
CA ASN A 51 -18.49 -5.12 21.12
C ASN A 51 -18.06 -3.65 21.30
N LEU A 52 -18.05 -2.85 20.22
CA LEU A 52 -17.63 -1.45 20.24
C LEU A 52 -18.83 -0.52 20.03
N ASN A 53 -18.78 0.66 20.65
CA ASN A 53 -19.78 1.69 20.43
C ASN A 53 -19.60 2.33 19.03
N VAL A 54 -20.60 3.09 18.56
CA VAL A 54 -20.56 3.70 17.21
C VAL A 54 -19.44 4.74 17.07
N ASP A 55 -19.15 5.50 18.12
CA ASP A 55 -18.08 6.50 18.14
C ASP A 55 -16.69 5.84 18.10
N ASP A 56 -16.48 4.75 18.84
CA ASP A 56 -15.24 3.96 18.85
C ASP A 56 -14.99 3.31 17.48
N GLN A 57 -16.05 2.82 16.84
CA GLN A 57 -15.96 2.29 15.46
C GLN A 57 -15.57 3.39 14.47
N TYR A 58 -16.11 4.61 14.66
CA TYR A 58 -15.76 5.76 13.84
C TYR A 58 -14.29 6.16 14.05
N ASP A 59 -13.85 6.30 15.30
CA ASP A 59 -12.48 6.65 15.65
C ASP A 59 -11.49 5.60 15.13
N LEU A 60 -11.80 4.31 15.28
CA LEU A 60 -11.02 3.21 14.70
C LEU A 60 -10.91 3.33 13.17
N GLY A 61 -12.01 3.63 12.50
CA GLY A 61 -12.04 3.80 11.05
C GLY A 61 -11.16 4.95 10.57
N VAL A 62 -11.18 6.08 11.30
CA VAL A 62 -10.29 7.21 11.01
C VAL A 62 -8.84 6.83 11.26
N ALA A 63 -8.53 6.16 12.37
CA ALA A 63 -7.19 5.71 12.72
C ALA A 63 -6.60 4.77 11.67
N LEU A 64 -7.33 3.72 11.28
CA LEU A 64 -6.90 2.76 10.25
C LEU A 64 -6.69 3.44 8.89
N ARG A 65 -7.58 4.38 8.51
CA ARG A 65 -7.43 5.14 7.26
C ARG A 65 -6.17 6.00 7.26
N MET A 66 -5.86 6.67 8.36
CA MET A 66 -4.64 7.46 8.49
C MET A 66 -3.41 6.56 8.39
N PHE A 67 -3.43 5.42 9.08
CA PHE A 67 -2.31 4.49 9.05
C PHE A 67 -2.04 3.90 7.66
N THR A 68 -3.08 3.48 6.94
CA THR A 68 -2.94 3.02 5.54
C THR A 68 -2.34 4.11 4.64
N ARG A 69 -2.75 5.37 4.81
CA ARG A 69 -2.16 6.50 4.08
C ARG A 69 -0.68 6.68 4.42
N CYS A 70 -0.31 6.57 5.69
CA CYS A 70 1.08 6.64 6.14
C CYS A 70 1.94 5.54 5.49
N ILE A 71 1.44 4.30 5.42
CA ILE A 71 2.13 3.19 4.75
C ILE A 71 2.35 3.51 3.27
N VAL A 72 1.30 3.93 2.56
CA VAL A 72 1.39 4.25 1.13
C VAL A 72 2.44 5.34 0.87
N ILE A 73 2.42 6.43 1.66
CA ILE A 73 3.41 7.50 1.56
C ILE A 73 4.82 6.97 1.82
N LEU A 74 5.01 6.14 2.85
CA LEU A 74 6.31 5.57 3.20
C LEU A 74 6.87 4.71 2.06
N HIS A 75 6.04 3.88 1.42
CA HIS A 75 6.45 3.09 0.26
C HIS A 75 6.84 3.98 -0.92
N HIS A 76 6.06 5.02 -1.23
CA HIS A 76 6.41 5.95 -2.30
C HIS A 76 7.73 6.69 -2.05
N VAL A 77 7.96 7.12 -0.81
CA VAL A 77 9.24 7.75 -0.43
C VAL A 77 10.40 6.77 -0.59
N LYS A 78 10.22 5.52 -0.17
CA LYS A 78 11.23 4.46 -0.32
C LYS A 78 11.54 4.17 -1.80
N ASP A 79 10.52 4.06 -2.63
CA ASP A 79 10.68 3.84 -4.07
C ASP A 79 11.38 5.01 -4.76
N LEU A 80 11.02 6.25 -4.37
CA LEU A 80 11.68 7.45 -4.87
C LEU A 80 13.16 7.47 -4.49
N GLN A 81 13.49 7.12 -3.24
CA GLN A 81 14.87 7.04 -2.79
C GLN A 81 15.69 6.02 -3.60
N LEU A 82 15.13 4.83 -3.86
CA LEU A 82 15.76 3.83 -4.73
C LEU A 82 16.00 4.37 -6.16
N GLY A 83 15.05 5.14 -6.69
CA GLY A 83 15.21 5.82 -7.97
C GLY A 83 16.38 6.80 -7.98
N VAL A 84 16.49 7.64 -6.94
CA VAL A 84 17.59 8.60 -6.79
C VAL A 84 18.94 7.89 -6.66
N GLU A 85 19.02 6.84 -5.84
CA GLU A 85 20.23 6.02 -5.68
C GLU A 85 20.65 5.36 -7.02
N SER A 86 19.68 4.98 -7.85
CA SER A 86 19.94 4.45 -9.19
C SER A 86 20.60 5.49 -10.11
N TYR A 87 20.19 6.76 -10.04
CA TYR A 87 20.81 7.83 -10.86
C TYR A 87 22.24 8.17 -10.43
N GLN A 88 22.55 8.03 -9.13
CA GLN A 88 23.90 8.25 -8.62
C GLN A 88 24.86 7.11 -8.96
N LYS A 89 24.33 5.93 -9.30
CA LYS A 89 25.15 4.75 -9.63
C LYS A 89 25.67 4.85 -11.06
N GLN A 90 26.98 4.62 -11.23
CA GLN A 90 27.59 4.51 -12.55
C GLN A 90 27.00 3.29 -13.28
N LEU A 91 26.31 3.54 -14.39
CA LEU A 91 25.65 2.49 -15.16
C LEU A 91 26.68 1.69 -15.96
N ASN A 92 26.89 0.43 -15.57
CA ASN A 92 27.68 -0.53 -16.34
C ASN A 92 26.86 -1.13 -17.49
N ILE A 93 26.42 -0.28 -18.43
CA ILE A 93 25.64 -0.72 -19.58
C ILE A 93 26.59 -1.16 -20.69
N THR A 94 26.53 -2.42 -21.07
CA THR A 94 27.15 -2.91 -22.30
C THR A 94 26.47 -2.23 -23.49
N ARG A 95 27.26 -1.65 -24.39
CA ARG A 95 26.74 -1.00 -25.60
C ARG A 95 25.77 -1.95 -26.31
N PRO A 96 24.50 -1.57 -26.53
CA PRO A 96 23.56 -2.42 -27.25
C PRO A 96 24.04 -2.61 -28.68
N GLU A 97 24.04 -3.86 -29.16
CA GLU A 97 24.27 -4.17 -30.56
C GLU A 97 23.10 -3.63 -31.38
N THR A 98 23.30 -2.47 -31.99
CA THR A 98 22.31 -1.83 -32.88
C THR A 98 22.22 -2.51 -34.24
N PHE A 99 23.21 -3.33 -34.59
CA PHE A 99 23.26 -4.13 -35.82
C PHE A 99 23.55 -5.58 -35.45
N LYS A 100 22.51 -6.42 -35.43
CA LYS A 100 22.70 -7.86 -35.61
C LYS A 100 22.89 -8.09 -37.11
N SER A 101 24.14 -8.27 -37.55
CA SER A 101 24.47 -8.67 -38.92
C SER A 101 23.79 -9.98 -39.36
N ASP A 102 23.36 -10.79 -38.39
CA ASP A 102 22.78 -12.11 -38.60
C ASP A 102 21.26 -12.06 -38.87
N ILE A 103 20.64 -10.89 -38.76
CA ILE A 103 19.23 -10.70 -39.11
C ILE A 103 19.20 -10.19 -40.56
N PRO A 104 18.78 -11.01 -41.54
CA PRO A 104 18.62 -10.53 -42.91
C PRO A 104 17.61 -9.37 -42.91
N ASN A 105 17.93 -8.30 -43.65
CA ASN A 105 17.05 -7.15 -43.84
C ASN A 105 15.65 -7.64 -44.25
N MET A 106 14.71 -7.62 -43.31
CA MET A 106 13.33 -7.99 -43.58
C MET A 106 12.76 -6.88 -44.46
N ILE A 107 12.42 -7.22 -45.70
CA ILE A 107 11.75 -6.30 -46.61
C ILE A 107 10.45 -5.86 -45.91
N PRO A 108 10.19 -4.55 -45.75
CA PRO A 108 8.96 -4.08 -45.13
C PRO A 108 7.76 -4.65 -45.89
N TYR A 109 6.71 -5.04 -45.15
CA TYR A 109 5.50 -5.62 -45.73
C TYR A 109 4.97 -4.75 -46.87
N THR A 110 5.04 -5.25 -48.10
CA THR A 110 4.41 -4.61 -49.26
C THR A 110 2.90 -4.76 -49.10
N GLY A 111 2.20 -3.63 -48.95
CA GLY A 111 0.74 -3.63 -48.91
C GLY A 111 0.18 -4.19 -50.22
N TYR A 112 -0.67 -5.20 -50.13
CA TYR A 112 -1.38 -5.75 -51.28
C TYR A 112 -2.29 -4.67 -51.88
N THR A 113 -1.98 -4.24 -53.10
CA THR A 113 -2.91 -3.48 -53.94
C THR A 113 -3.92 -4.45 -54.55
N ASN A 114 -5.15 -4.46 -54.03
CA ASN A 114 -6.26 -5.17 -54.63
C ASN A 114 -6.79 -4.37 -55.83
N SER A 115 -6.76 -4.99 -57.01
CA SER A 115 -7.39 -4.54 -58.25
C SER A 115 -8.87 -4.90 -58.30
#